data_AF-A0A2W7AQ71-F1
#
_entry.id   AF-A0A2W7AQ71-F1
#
_cell.length_a   1.000
_cell.length_b   1.000
_cell.length_c   1.000
_cell.angle_alpha   90.00
_cell.angle_beta   90.00
_cell.angle_gamma   90.00
#
_symmetry.space_group_name_H-M   'P 1'
#
loop_
_entity.id
_entity.type
_entity.pdbx_description
1 polymer ?
#
loop_
_entity_poly.entity_id
_entity_poly.type
_entity_poly.pdbx_seq_one_letter_code
_entity_poly.pdbx_strand_id
1 'polypeptide(L)'
;MRGQSWYIALLVGTMCLIRFSLSAIGYADPTWLMEQLNIPIDSNIQMPYVIRVWAIRDIVLAVIVAFSDRSFLKTLLFACIVIDFTDIISAHLSGVAGLFNPSETWSLKLTAIAALVPELMALVLITMQKTDKQIDIEENKINIR
;
A
#
# COMPACT_ATOMS: atom_id res chain seq x y z
N MET A 1 6.28 22.00 -13.52
CA MET A 1 6.37 21.58 -12.10
C MET A 1 5.03 21.50 -11.34
N ARG A 2 3.96 22.26 -11.68
CA ARG A 2 2.65 22.17 -10.98
C ARG A 2 1.90 20.83 -11.14
N GLY A 3 2.09 20.12 -12.26
CA GLY A 3 1.42 18.83 -12.51
C GLY A 3 1.90 17.69 -11.63
N GLN A 4 3.20 17.61 -11.33
CA GLN A 4 3.80 16.49 -10.58
C GLN A 4 3.28 16.37 -9.15
N SER A 5 3.06 17.49 -8.46
CA SER A 5 2.48 17.47 -7.10
C SER A 5 1.02 17.01 -7.09
N TRP A 6 0.25 17.29 -8.15
CA TRP A 6 -1.10 16.75 -8.30
C TRP A 6 -1.08 15.24 -8.57
N TYR A 7 -0.17 14.75 -9.41
CA TYR A 7 -0.01 13.31 -9.66
C TYR A 7 0.38 12.54 -8.39
N ILE A 8 1.29 13.07 -7.57
CA ILE A 8 1.65 12.47 -6.28
C ILE A 8 0.43 12.41 -5.36
N ALA A 9 -0.32 13.52 -5.24
CA ALA A 9 -1.53 13.55 -4.41
C ALA A 9 -2.59 12.55 -4.91
N LEU A 10 -2.75 12.41 -6.22
CA LEU A 10 -3.65 11.44 -6.82
C LEU A 10 -3.20 10.00 -6.52
N LEU A 11 -1.93 9.66 -6.71
CA LEU A 11 -1.41 8.32 -6.43
C LEU A 11 -1.57 7.94 -4.96
N VAL A 12 -1.20 8.85 -4.04
CA VAL A 12 -1.35 8.65 -2.60
C VAL A 12 -2.83 8.54 -2.22
N GLY A 13 -3.69 9.39 -2.78
CA GLY A 13 -5.13 9.35 -2.56
C GLY A 13 -5.75 8.04 -3.04
N THR A 14 -5.41 7.59 -4.25
CA THR A 14 -5.86 6.31 -4.81
C THR A 14 -5.40 5.13 -3.96
N MET A 15 -4.13 5.11 -3.53
CA MET A 15 -3.62 4.11 -2.59
C MET A 15 -4.44 4.08 -1.30
N CYS A 16 -4.67 5.24 -0.66
CA CYS A 16 -5.43 5.33 0.57
C CYS A 16 -6.87 4.85 0.38
N LEU A 17 -7.50 5.22 -0.74
CA LEU A 17 -8.85 4.78 -1.08
C LEU A 17 -8.94 3.26 -1.27
N ILE A 18 -8.00 2.67 -2.00
CA ILE A 18 -7.97 1.21 -2.23
C ILE A 18 -7.83 0.48 -0.89
N ARG A 19 -6.83 0.86 -0.08
CA ARG A 19 -6.58 0.23 1.23
C ARG A 19 -7.80 0.39 2.15
N PHE A 20 -8.25 1.62 2.34
CA PHE A 20 -9.39 1.88 3.21
C PHE A 20 -10.65 1.14 2.78
N SER A 21 -10.96 1.11 1.48
CA SER A 21 -12.19 0.48 0.98
C SER A 21 -12.14 -1.04 1.14
N LEU A 22 -11.05 -1.68 0.71
CA LEU A 22 -10.88 -3.13 0.83
C LEU A 22 -10.90 -3.56 2.31
N SER A 23 -10.25 -2.80 3.17
CA SER A 23 -10.20 -3.05 4.59
C SER A 23 -11.51 -2.77 5.31
N ALA A 24 -12.24 -1.71 4.95
CA ALA A 24 -13.56 -1.44 5.51
C ALA A 24 -14.50 -2.62 5.26
N ILE A 25 -14.47 -3.19 4.05
CA ILE A 25 -15.22 -4.39 3.70
C ILE A 25 -14.70 -5.59 4.49
N GLY A 26 -13.39 -5.86 4.50
CA GLY A 26 -12.81 -6.98 5.24
C GLY A 26 -13.07 -6.93 6.75
N TYR A 27 -13.22 -5.74 7.32
CA TYR A 27 -13.59 -5.57 8.72
C TYR A 27 -15.09 -5.84 8.97
N ALA A 28 -15.96 -5.27 8.12
CA ALA A 28 -17.41 -5.37 8.27
C ALA A 28 -17.93 -6.79 7.95
N ASP A 29 -17.47 -7.35 6.83
CA ASP A 29 -17.86 -8.66 6.31
C ASP A 29 -16.62 -9.44 5.79
N PRO A 30 -15.82 -10.02 6.71
CA PRO A 30 -14.65 -10.80 6.31
C PRO A 30 -15.02 -12.06 5.52
N THR A 31 -16.20 -12.63 5.75
CA THR A 31 -16.69 -13.83 5.06
C THR A 31 -16.97 -13.56 3.59
N TRP A 32 -17.64 -12.45 3.29
CA TRP A 32 -17.84 -12.01 1.92
C TRP A 32 -16.51 -11.74 1.22
N LEU A 33 -15.56 -11.08 1.90
CA LEU A 33 -14.24 -10.83 1.31
C LEU A 33 -13.50 -12.14 1.03
N MET A 34 -13.58 -13.14 1.92
CA MET A 34 -13.02 -14.46 1.69
C MET A 34 -13.60 -15.13 0.44
N GLU A 35 -14.91 -15.05 0.23
CA GLU A 35 -15.56 -15.57 -0.98
C GLU A 35 -15.01 -14.89 -2.24
N GLN A 36 -14.83 -13.56 -2.22
CA GLN A 36 -14.24 -12.83 -3.36
C GLN A 36 -12.78 -13.21 -3.59
N LEU A 37 -12.06 -13.58 -2.53
CA LEU A 37 -10.67 -14.06 -2.61
C LEU A 37 -10.58 -15.56 -2.94
N ASN A 38 -11.73 -16.23 -3.15
CA ASN A 38 -11.86 -17.66 -3.40
C ASN A 38 -11.32 -18.54 -2.26
N ILE A 39 -11.39 -18.05 -1.01
CA ILE A 39 -10.95 -18.74 0.20
C ILE A 39 -12.19 -19.34 0.90
N PRO A 40 -12.36 -20.67 0.94
CA PRO A 40 -13.48 -21.30 1.64
C PRO A 40 -13.43 -21.01 3.14
N ILE A 41 -14.58 -20.76 3.77
CA ILE A 41 -14.65 -20.50 5.23
C ILE A 41 -14.20 -21.74 6.03
N ASP A 42 -14.54 -22.91 5.49
CA ASP A 42 -14.28 -24.24 6.01
C ASP A 42 -12.83 -24.70 5.84
N SER A 43 -12.02 -24.01 5.02
CA SER A 43 -10.58 -24.31 4.89
C SER A 43 -9.76 -23.73 6.05
N ASN A 44 -10.18 -22.59 6.61
CA ASN A 44 -9.48 -21.94 7.71
C ASN A 44 -10.42 -21.10 8.59
N ILE A 45 -10.83 -21.66 9.71
CA ILE A 45 -11.76 -21.03 10.66
C ILE A 45 -11.20 -19.75 11.32
N GLN A 46 -9.87 -19.57 11.30
CA GLN A 46 -9.21 -18.39 11.87
C GLN A 46 -9.03 -17.26 10.85
N MET A 47 -9.19 -17.54 9.55
CA MET A 47 -8.98 -16.56 8.48
C MET A 47 -9.84 -15.30 8.60
N PRO A 48 -11.12 -15.36 9.01
CA PRO A 48 -11.91 -14.15 9.24
C PRO A 48 -11.29 -13.21 10.29
N TYR A 49 -10.65 -13.75 11.32
CA TYR A 49 -9.96 -12.95 12.34
C TYR A 49 -8.71 -12.29 11.77
N VAL A 50 -7.91 -13.04 11.00
CA VAL A 50 -6.71 -12.53 10.32
C VAL A 50 -7.09 -11.37 9.37
N ILE A 51 -8.15 -11.52 8.59
CA ILE A 51 -8.65 -10.47 7.69
C ILE A 51 -9.06 -9.22 8.46
N ARG A 52 -9.71 -9.35 9.62
CA ARG A 52 -10.07 -8.19 10.45
C ARG A 52 -8.85 -7.45 11.00
N VAL A 53 -7.81 -8.18 11.45
CA VAL A 53 -6.55 -7.57 11.93
C VAL A 53 -5.85 -6.84 10.79
N TRP A 54 -5.77 -7.48 9.62
CA TRP A 54 -5.23 -6.88 8.40
C TRP A 54 -6.00 -5.61 8.01
N ALA A 55 -7.32 -5.67 8.07
CA ALA A 55 -8.19 -4.53 7.79
C ALA A 55 -7.98 -3.35 8.75
N ILE A 56 -7.90 -3.60 10.05
CA ILE A 56 -7.65 -2.53 11.03
C ILE A 56 -6.33 -1.82 10.74
N ARG A 57 -5.26 -2.60 10.48
CA ARG A 57 -3.94 -2.06 10.15
C ARG A 57 -4.03 -1.12 8.95
N ASP A 58 -4.68 -1.56 7.89
CA ASP A 58 -4.74 -0.81 6.63
C ASP A 58 -5.65 0.41 6.71
N ILE A 59 -6.74 0.36 7.48
CA ILE A 59 -7.55 1.54 7.81
C ILE A 59 -6.71 2.57 8.56
N VAL A 60 -5.99 2.15 9.61
CA VAL A 60 -5.15 3.04 10.42
C VAL A 60 -4.04 3.67 9.57
N LEU A 61 -3.36 2.87 8.73
CA LEU A 61 -2.33 3.37 7.82
C LEU A 61 -2.90 4.37 6.81
N ALA A 62 -4.03 4.05 6.16
CA ALA A 62 -4.67 4.95 5.21
C ALA A 62 -5.03 6.29 5.86
N VAL A 63 -5.55 6.28 7.09
CA VAL A 63 -5.84 7.50 7.86
C VAL A 63 -4.56 8.28 8.18
N ILE A 64 -3.53 7.61 8.71
CA ILE A 64 -2.25 8.28 9.04
C ILE A 64 -1.63 8.91 7.79
N VAL A 65 -1.61 8.21 6.66
CA VAL A 65 -1.07 8.73 5.40
C VAL A 65 -1.91 9.90 4.88
N ALA A 66 -3.24 9.78 4.88
CA ALA A 66 -4.14 10.83 4.39
C ALA A 66 -4.02 12.14 5.16
N PHE A 67 -3.75 12.08 6.47
CA PHE A 67 -3.55 13.26 7.31
C PHE A 67 -2.08 13.65 7.51
N SER A 68 -1.14 12.93 6.88
CA SER A 68 0.28 13.23 7.00
C SER A 68 0.67 14.50 6.23
N ASP A 69 1.62 15.23 6.79
CA ASP A 69 2.26 16.33 6.09
C ASP A 69 3.36 15.81 5.13
N ARG A 70 3.80 16.69 4.24
CA ARG A 70 4.79 16.35 3.20
C ARG A 70 6.14 15.89 3.77
N SER A 71 6.49 16.27 5.00
CA SER A 71 7.79 15.90 5.57
C SER A 71 7.82 14.43 6.03
N PHE A 72 6.68 13.89 6.45
CA PHE A 72 6.55 12.50 6.90
C PHE A 72 6.05 11.55 5.81
N LEU A 73 5.41 12.05 4.76
CA LEU A 73 4.83 11.25 3.68
C LEU A 73 5.84 10.25 3.08
N LYS A 74 7.11 10.64 2.87
CA LYS A 74 8.14 9.75 2.33
C LYS A 74 8.40 8.54 3.25
N THR A 75 8.51 8.79 4.55
CA THR A 75 8.76 7.75 5.56
C THR A 75 7.56 6.82 5.67
N LEU A 76 6.35 7.37 5.64
CA LEU A 76 5.11 6.59 5.69
C LEU A 76 4.93 5.72 4.45
N LEU A 77 5.18 6.26 3.25
CA LEU A 77 5.16 5.47 2.02
C LEU A 77 6.18 4.34 2.05
N PHE A 78 7.38 4.58 2.56
CA PHE A 78 8.38 3.53 2.73
C PHE A 78 7.90 2.44 3.70
N ALA A 79 7.27 2.82 4.81
CA ALA A 79 6.69 1.85 5.75
C ALA A 79 5.57 1.03 5.11
N CYS A 80 4.67 1.66 4.32
CA CYS A 80 3.60 0.96 3.60
C CYS A 80 4.17 -0.06 2.59
N ILE A 81 5.20 0.33 1.83
CA ILE A 81 5.89 -0.56 0.88
C ILE A 81 6.45 -1.80 1.59
N VAL A 82 7.10 -1.62 2.74
CA VAL A 82 7.65 -2.72 3.54
C VAL A 82 6.54 -3.65 4.06
N ILE A 83 5.42 -3.08 4.49
CA ILE A 83 4.25 -3.84 4.93
C ILE A 83 3.67 -4.66 3.78
N ASP A 84 3.47 -4.07 2.61
CA ASP A 84 2.93 -4.77 1.45
C ASP A 84 3.86 -5.87 0.95
N PHE A 85 5.17 -5.64 1.00
CA PHE A 85 6.15 -6.66 0.68
C PHE A 85 6.10 -7.83 1.67
N THR A 86 5.90 -7.53 2.96
CA THR A 86 5.69 -8.55 3.99
C THR A 86 4.41 -9.34 3.72
N ASP A 87 3.31 -8.69 3.34
CA ASP A 87 2.05 -9.37 2.99
C ASP A 87 2.22 -10.30 1.77
N ILE A 88 2.94 -9.87 0.72
CA ILE A 88 3.24 -10.70 -0.45
C ILE A 88 4.05 -11.93 -0.04
N ILE A 89 5.06 -11.76 0.81
CA ILE A 89 5.88 -12.87 1.33
C ILE A 89 5.03 -13.79 2.20
N SER A 90 4.23 -13.26 3.12
CA SER A 90 3.35 -14.04 4.00
C SER A 90 2.35 -14.86 3.19
N ALA A 91 1.73 -14.28 2.16
CA ALA A 91 0.86 -15.00 1.25
C ALA A 91 1.63 -16.09 0.48
N HIS A 92 2.84 -15.80 0.01
CA HIS A 92 3.67 -16.78 -0.68
C HIS A 92 4.04 -17.97 0.21
N LEU A 93 4.53 -17.71 1.41
CA LEU A 93 4.94 -18.74 2.37
C LEU A 93 3.74 -19.57 2.82
N SER A 94 2.58 -18.94 3.00
CA SER A 94 1.34 -19.65 3.34
C SER A 94 0.90 -20.59 2.23
N GLY A 95 1.00 -20.16 0.96
CA GLY A 95 0.75 -21.03 -0.19
C GLY A 95 1.75 -22.20 -0.30
N VAL A 96 3.05 -21.95 -0.06
CA VAL A 96 4.08 -23.01 -0.06
C VAL A 96 3.88 -24.00 1.09
N ALA A 97 3.41 -23.53 2.25
CA ALA A 97 3.07 -24.38 3.39
C ALA A 97 1.78 -25.19 3.19
N GLY A 98 1.07 -25.01 2.07
CA GLY A 98 -0.19 -25.69 1.78
C GLY A 98 -1.39 -25.16 2.55
N LEU A 99 -1.28 -23.97 3.17
CA LEU A 99 -2.41 -23.31 3.84
C LEU A 99 -3.42 -22.74 2.85
N PHE A 100 -2.98 -22.43 1.63
CA PHE A 100 -3.81 -21.89 0.56
C PHE A 100 -3.51 -22.61 -0.75
N ASN A 101 -4.54 -22.76 -1.58
CA ASN A 101 -4.37 -23.24 -2.95
C ASN A 101 -3.69 -22.16 -3.83
N PRO A 102 -3.25 -22.49 -5.06
CA PRO A 102 -2.56 -21.53 -5.92
C PRO A 102 -3.39 -20.28 -6.28
N SER A 103 -4.71 -20.42 -6.45
CA SER A 103 -5.62 -19.33 -6.76
C SER A 103 -5.78 -18.37 -5.58
N GLU A 104 -6.00 -18.91 -4.39
CA GLU A 104 -6.12 -18.16 -3.12
C GLU A 104 -4.82 -17.39 -2.82
N THR A 105 -3.68 -18.08 -2.95
CA THR A 105 -2.35 -17.49 -2.78
C THR A 105 -2.14 -16.31 -3.73
N TRP A 106 -2.54 -16.45 -5.00
CA TRP A 106 -2.41 -15.39 -5.98
C TRP A 106 -3.34 -14.21 -5.70
N SER A 107 -4.57 -14.49 -5.27
CA SER A 107 -5.55 -13.47 -4.90
C SER A 107 -5.03 -12.60 -3.74
N LEU A 108 -4.50 -13.21 -2.68
CA LEU A 108 -3.89 -12.51 -1.54
C LEU A 108 -2.65 -11.69 -1.94
N LYS A 109 -1.85 -12.17 -2.90
CA LYS A 109 -0.72 -11.39 -3.43
C LYS A 109 -1.19 -10.19 -4.22
N LEU A 110 -2.22 -10.36 -5.06
CA LEU A 110 -2.77 -9.29 -5.90
C LEU A 110 -3.31 -8.14 -5.06
N THR A 111 -3.97 -8.41 -3.92
CA THR A 111 -4.45 -7.35 -3.04
C THR A 111 -3.32 -6.49 -2.48
N ALA A 112 -2.20 -7.11 -2.08
CA ALA A 112 -1.02 -6.38 -1.63
C ALA A 112 -0.32 -5.63 -2.78
N ILE A 113 -0.21 -6.24 -3.96
CA ILE A 113 0.38 -5.59 -5.16
C ILE A 113 -0.44 -4.36 -5.58
N ALA A 114 -1.76 -4.41 -5.48
CA ALA A 114 -2.64 -3.32 -5.87
C ALA A 114 -2.39 -2.03 -5.06
N ALA A 115 -2.01 -2.15 -3.78
CA ALA A 115 -1.58 -1.03 -2.95
C ALA A 115 -0.10 -0.66 -3.19
N LEU A 116 0.78 -1.64 -3.35
CA LEU A 116 2.22 -1.44 -3.53
C LEU A 116 2.58 -0.63 -4.79
N VAL A 117 1.90 -0.85 -5.91
CA VAL A 117 2.19 -0.16 -7.19
C VAL A 117 2.06 1.36 -7.08
N PRO A 118 0.91 1.93 -6.66
CA PRO A 118 0.80 3.38 -6.51
C PRO A 118 1.75 3.96 -5.45
N GLU A 119 2.11 3.20 -4.41
CA GLU A 119 3.08 3.63 -3.39
C GLU A 119 4.49 3.79 -3.97
N LEU A 120 4.96 2.79 -4.72
CA LEU A 120 6.25 2.84 -5.39
C LEU A 120 6.31 4.00 -6.39
N MET A 121 5.26 4.19 -7.19
CA MET A 121 5.17 5.31 -8.13
C MET A 121 5.22 6.65 -7.40
N ALA A 122 4.47 6.82 -6.30
CA ALA A 122 4.48 8.03 -5.51
C ALA A 122 5.87 8.30 -4.90
N LEU A 123 6.52 7.28 -4.34
CA LEU A 123 7.83 7.40 -3.70
C LEU A 123 8.92 7.79 -4.71
N VAL A 124 8.91 7.19 -5.90
CA VAL A 124 9.84 7.53 -6.99
C VAL A 124 9.66 8.98 -7.40
N LEU A 125 8.41 9.42 -7.64
CA LEU A 125 8.13 10.80 -8.06
C LEU A 125 8.53 11.83 -7.00
N ILE A 126 8.32 11.55 -5.71
CA ILE A 126 8.75 12.42 -4.61
C ILE A 126 10.29 12.50 -4.56
N THR A 127 10.98 11.38 -4.75
CA THR A 127 12.44 11.33 -4.71
C THR A 127 13.05 12.09 -5.88
N MET A 128 12.53 11.92 -7.10
CA MET A 128 12.97 12.67 -8.28
C MET A 128 12.74 14.18 -8.12
N GLN A 129 11.59 14.59 -7.60
CA GLN A 129 11.31 16.02 -7.38
C GLN A 129 12.30 16.69 -6.42
N LYS A 130 12.80 15.96 -5.42
CA LYS A 130 13.79 16.48 -4.48
C LYS A 130 15.14 16.68 -5.15
N THR A 131 15.56 15.72 -5.99
CA THR A 131 16.81 15.80 -6.75
C THR A 131 16.80 17.00 -7.70
N ASP A 132 15.73 17.19 -8.48
CA ASP A 132 15.63 18.30 -9.42
C ASP A 132 15.72 19.66 -8.71
N LYS A 133 14.99 19.83 -7.60
CA LYS A 133 15.05 21.07 -6.80
C LYS A 133 16.43 21.32 -6.19
N GLN A 134 17.19 20.29 -5.86
CA GLN A 134 18.53 20.46 -5.29
C GLN A 134 19.53 20.92 -6.35
N ILE A 135 19.45 20.35 -7.57
CA ILE A 135 20.27 20.73 -8.72
C ILE A 135 20.03 22.21 -9.10
N ASP A 136 18.76 22.63 -9.21
CA ASP A 136 18.39 24.03 -9.51
C ASP A 136 18.95 25.05 -8.49
N ILE A 137 19.02 24.66 -7.21
CA ILE A 137 19.56 25.53 -6.15
C ILE A 137 21.09 25.63 -6.24
N GLU A 138 21.76 24.53 -6.55
CA GLU A 138 23.22 24.51 -6.73
C GLU A 138 23.65 25.33 -7.95
N GLU A 139 22.97 25.18 -9.09
CA GLU A 139 23.26 25.98 -10.30
C GLU A 139 23.03 27.48 -10.09
N ASN A 140 21.92 27.87 -9.43
CA ASN A 140 21.66 29.28 -9.14
C ASN A 140 22.68 29.89 -8.16
N LYS A 141 23.22 29.12 -7.21
CA LYS A 141 24.29 29.62 -6.31
C LYS A 141 25.61 29.86 -7.04
N ILE A 142 25.89 29.09 -8.09
CA ILE A 142 27.11 29.24 -8.91
C ILE A 142 27.02 30.51 -9.78
N ASN A 143 25.86 30.80 -10.37
CA ASN A 143 25.67 31.98 -11.23
C ASN A 143 25.63 33.34 -10.51
N ILE A 144 25.54 33.36 -9.17
CA ILE A 144 25.49 34.59 -8.36
C ILE A 144 26.89 34.94 -7.78
N ARG A 145 27.90 34.10 -8.00
CA ARG A 145 29.31 34.36 -7.64
C ARG A 145 30.12 34.81 -8.84
#